data_AF-A0AA96DUZ0-F1
#
_entry.id   AF-A0AA96DUZ0-F1
#
_cell.length_a   1.000
_cell.length_b   1.000
_cell.length_c   1.000
_cell.angle_alpha   90.00
_cell.angle_beta   90.00
_cell.angle_gamma   90.00
#
_symmetry.space_group_name_H-M   'P 1'
#
loop_
_entity.id
_entity.type
_entity.pdbx_description
1 polymer ?
#
loop_
_entity_poly.entity_id
_entity_poly.type
_entity_poly.pdbx_seq_one_letter_code
_entity_poly.pdbx_strand_id
1 'polypeptide(L)'
;MKKILTVAVCSALSISSLFASEVVKFDKKLIQERNNIGYKYEGEKLEYKIPDESTIPNNQFGDLIKYGKELVVNTYKHIGPEVKDKNMRYAGNNLSCQSCHLGAGTKEYSAPFVGIYGNFPQYRPRENVIGSLSDRINGCMERSMNGKPLPNSSKEMKAMEAYIYWLSQGVPVGAKVQGIGLAEVNRKMIQTTKADPVKGKAVYDVHCASCHGENGEGIKNEGLANGYLYPPLWGKDSYNKGAGMYRTLKAMDFIKANMPLGATHQNPILTDEEAYNVAVYMNLNEHERPEKANREKDFPDAAVKAPDAYIQGKDSDDRRFGPFGQFIKTNK
;
A
#
# COMPACT_ATOMS: atom_id res chain seq x y z
N MET A 1 -79.00 -15.87 24.93
CA MET A 1 -79.10 -14.39 24.80
C MET A 1 -77.70 -13.79 24.80
N LYS A 2 -77.44 -12.90 23.82
CA LYS A 2 -76.34 -11.95 23.59
C LYS A 2 -75.07 -11.91 24.49
N LYS A 3 -73.91 -12.07 23.81
CA LYS A 3 -72.61 -11.33 23.84
C LYS A 3 -72.10 -10.72 25.16
N ILE A 4 -70.79 -10.90 25.43
CA ILE A 4 -69.80 -9.81 25.61
C ILE A 4 -68.41 -10.31 25.18
N LEU A 5 -67.69 -9.42 24.49
CA LEU A 5 -66.35 -9.53 23.95
C LEU A 5 -65.35 -9.08 25.03
N THR A 6 -64.24 -9.78 25.22
CA THR A 6 -63.04 -9.17 25.82
C THR A 6 -61.80 -9.63 25.05
N VAL A 7 -61.23 -8.69 24.31
CA VAL A 7 -59.91 -8.78 23.69
C VAL A 7 -58.88 -8.46 24.78
N ALA A 8 -57.89 -9.32 24.98
CA ALA A 8 -56.67 -8.99 25.69
C ALA A 8 -55.47 -9.33 24.80
N VAL A 9 -54.89 -8.28 24.23
CA VAL A 9 -53.56 -8.27 23.62
C VAL A 9 -52.54 -8.04 24.73
N CYS A 10 -51.40 -8.75 24.67
CA CYS A 10 -50.06 -8.41 25.15
C CYS A 10 -49.32 -9.70 25.54
N SER A 11 -48.02 -9.95 25.32
CA SER A 11 -46.94 -9.29 24.59
C SER A 11 -45.73 -10.23 24.71
N ALA A 12 -44.94 -10.30 23.64
CA ALA A 12 -43.47 -10.43 23.59
C ALA A 12 -42.75 -11.43 24.53
N LEU A 13 -41.98 -12.34 23.91
CA LEU A 13 -40.51 -12.25 23.91
C LEU A 13 -39.93 -13.31 22.98
N SER A 14 -39.86 -12.98 21.69
CA SER A 14 -38.89 -13.60 20.78
C SER A 14 -37.50 -13.14 21.23
N ILE A 15 -36.81 -13.98 21.99
CA ILE A 15 -35.39 -13.80 22.27
C ILE A 15 -34.65 -14.14 20.97
N SER A 16 -34.56 -13.18 20.06
CA SER A 16 -33.55 -13.19 19.01
C SER A 16 -32.22 -12.89 19.71
N SER A 17 -31.48 -13.94 20.04
CA SER A 17 -30.10 -13.84 20.48
C SER A 17 -29.26 -13.22 19.36
N LEU A 18 -29.08 -11.91 19.43
CA LEU A 18 -28.02 -11.18 18.74
C LEU A 18 -26.69 -11.72 19.27
N PHE A 19 -26.16 -12.77 18.64
CA PHE A 19 -24.73 -13.02 18.71
C PHE A 19 -24.08 -11.87 17.94
N ALA A 20 -23.68 -10.82 18.67
CA ALA A 20 -22.70 -9.87 18.15
C ALA A 20 -21.45 -10.68 17.83
N SER A 21 -21.22 -10.95 16.55
CA SER A 21 -20.01 -11.62 16.08
C SER A 21 -18.82 -10.81 16.59
N GLU A 22 -18.02 -11.39 17.49
CA GLU A 22 -16.84 -10.72 18.01
C GLU A 22 -15.93 -10.31 16.84
N VAL A 23 -15.58 -9.03 16.78
CA VAL A 23 -14.64 -8.53 15.79
C VAL A 23 -13.27 -9.12 16.09
N VAL A 24 -12.79 -10.02 15.22
CA VAL A 24 -11.42 -10.54 15.30
C VAL A 24 -10.45 -9.37 15.10
N LYS A 25 -9.65 -9.10 16.13
CA LYS A 25 -8.70 -7.99 16.15
C LYS A 25 -7.39 -8.38 15.47
N PHE A 26 -6.84 -7.45 14.70
CA PHE A 26 -5.55 -7.54 14.04
C PHE A 26 -4.42 -7.79 15.04
N ASP A 27 -3.67 -8.87 14.78
CA ASP A 27 -2.58 -9.35 15.62
C ASP A 27 -1.22 -9.12 14.94
N LYS A 28 -0.55 -8.04 15.33
CA LYS A 28 0.79 -7.72 14.84
C LYS A 28 1.84 -8.75 15.31
N LYS A 29 1.63 -9.42 16.46
CA LYS A 29 2.57 -10.42 16.98
C LYS A 29 2.51 -11.70 16.16
N LEU A 30 1.32 -12.13 15.77
CA LEU A 30 1.17 -13.30 14.89
C LEU A 30 1.89 -13.11 13.54
N ILE A 31 1.87 -11.89 12.97
CA ILE A 31 2.66 -11.58 11.76
C ILE A 31 4.15 -11.68 12.03
N GLN A 32 4.63 -11.22 13.20
CA GLN A 32 6.04 -11.32 13.58
C GLN A 32 6.46 -12.78 13.77
N GLU A 33 5.63 -13.59 14.42
CA GLU A 33 5.85 -15.03 14.61
C GLU A 33 5.94 -15.76 13.27
N ARG A 34 5.01 -15.50 12.35
CA ARG A 34 5.01 -16.12 11.01
C ARG A 34 6.13 -15.62 10.10
N ASN A 35 6.71 -14.45 10.38
CA ASN A 35 7.90 -13.93 9.70
C ASN A 35 9.21 -14.31 10.40
N ASN A 36 9.16 -15.09 11.48
CA ASN A 36 10.36 -15.52 12.16
C ASN A 36 11.10 -16.55 11.30
N ILE A 37 12.27 -16.15 10.79
CA ILE A 37 13.13 -17.00 9.96
C ILE A 37 14.09 -17.88 10.79
N GLY A 38 13.98 -17.87 12.12
CA GLY A 38 14.87 -18.59 13.04
C GLY A 38 16.27 -17.98 13.18
N TYR A 39 16.62 -17.01 12.33
CA TYR A 39 17.86 -16.25 12.39
C TYR A 39 17.60 -14.80 12.81
N LYS A 40 18.38 -14.33 13.77
CA LYS A 40 18.41 -12.92 14.19
C LYS A 40 19.80 -12.39 13.90
N TYR A 41 19.87 -11.35 13.09
CA TYR A 41 21.13 -10.63 12.90
C TYR A 41 21.54 -9.94 14.21
N GLU A 42 22.72 -10.27 14.72
CA GLU A 42 23.28 -9.74 15.98
C GLU A 42 24.34 -8.67 15.76
N GLY A 43 24.64 -8.33 14.50
CA GLY A 43 25.60 -7.27 14.18
C GLY A 43 25.05 -5.87 14.45
N GLU A 44 25.88 -4.87 14.16
CA GLU A 44 25.56 -3.47 14.41
C GLU A 44 24.37 -3.00 13.57
N LYS A 45 23.69 -1.97 14.05
CA LYS A 45 22.62 -1.32 13.30
C LYS A 45 23.21 -0.72 12.02
N LEU A 46 22.71 -1.16 10.88
CA LEU A 46 23.21 -0.71 9.58
C LEU A 46 22.69 0.68 9.25
N GLU A 47 23.62 1.54 8.82
CA GLU A 47 23.30 2.83 8.22
C GLU A 47 22.58 2.63 6.87
N TYR A 48 21.66 3.53 6.55
CA TYR A 48 20.99 3.53 5.26
C TYR A 48 21.94 4.07 4.19
N LYS A 49 22.46 3.17 3.33
CA LYS A 49 23.41 3.52 2.28
C LYS A 49 22.86 3.16 0.91
N ILE A 50 22.86 4.14 0.01
CA ILE A 50 22.55 3.93 -1.41
C ILE A 50 23.89 3.63 -2.13
N PRO A 51 24.01 2.49 -2.83
CA PRO A 51 25.13 2.23 -3.72
C PRO A 51 25.36 3.34 -4.75
N ASP A 52 26.62 3.67 -5.01
CA ASP A 52 27.00 4.60 -6.07
C ASP A 52 26.83 3.92 -7.44
N GLU A 53 26.08 4.52 -8.35
CA GLU A 53 25.80 3.97 -9.68
C GLU A 53 27.07 3.77 -10.53
N SER A 54 28.15 4.50 -10.25
CA SER A 54 29.46 4.26 -10.89
C SER A 54 30.05 2.88 -10.57
N THR A 55 29.55 2.22 -9.51
CA THR A 55 29.94 0.85 -9.15
C THR A 55 29.21 -0.23 -9.95
N ILE A 56 28.19 0.13 -10.75
CA ILE A 56 27.50 -0.83 -11.60
C ILE A 56 28.49 -1.38 -12.65
N PRO A 57 28.73 -2.69 -12.69
CA PRO A 57 29.76 -3.26 -13.57
C PRO A 57 29.39 -3.05 -15.05
N ASN A 58 30.40 -2.88 -15.91
CA ASN A 58 30.17 -2.76 -17.36
C ASN A 58 30.11 -4.15 -18.02
N ASN A 59 29.08 -4.93 -17.70
CA ASN A 59 28.84 -6.27 -18.23
C ASN A 59 27.34 -6.60 -18.25
N GLN A 60 26.99 -7.83 -18.66
CA GLN A 60 25.60 -8.29 -18.75
C GLN A 60 24.80 -8.11 -17.44
N PHE A 61 25.45 -8.24 -16.29
CA PHE A 61 24.79 -8.05 -14.99
C PHE A 61 24.47 -6.57 -14.74
N GLY A 62 25.41 -5.68 -15.05
CA GLY A 62 25.17 -4.23 -14.95
C GLY A 62 24.14 -3.71 -15.93
N ASP A 63 24.07 -4.27 -17.15
CA ASP A 63 23.00 -3.95 -18.10
C ASP A 63 21.63 -4.34 -17.56
N LEU A 64 21.55 -5.49 -16.87
CA LEU A 64 20.33 -5.97 -16.23
C LEU A 64 19.91 -5.08 -15.06
N ILE A 65 20.87 -4.62 -14.23
CA ILE A 65 20.63 -3.63 -13.16
C ILE A 65 20.08 -2.33 -13.73
N LYS A 66 20.73 -1.78 -14.76
CA LYS A 66 20.31 -0.52 -15.41
C LYS A 66 18.91 -0.64 -16.00
N TYR A 67 18.59 -1.78 -16.64
CA TYR A 67 17.24 -2.03 -17.14
C TYR A 67 16.22 -2.17 -16.00
N GLY A 68 16.58 -2.81 -14.89
CA GLY A 68 15.72 -2.90 -13.71
C GLY A 68 15.38 -1.55 -13.10
N LYS A 69 16.37 -0.67 -12.98
CA LYS A 69 16.17 0.73 -12.55
C LYS A 69 15.24 1.45 -13.53
N GLU A 70 15.47 1.31 -14.83
CA GLU A 70 14.65 1.93 -15.86
C GLU A 70 13.19 1.43 -15.82
N LEU A 71 12.95 0.14 -15.53
CA LEU A 71 11.61 -0.41 -15.29
C LEU A 71 10.94 0.19 -14.05
N VAL A 72 11.70 0.49 -12.99
CA VAL A 72 11.18 1.12 -11.77
C VAL A 72 10.80 2.58 -12.02
N VAL A 73 11.67 3.33 -12.72
CA VAL A 73 11.51 4.76 -12.97
C VAL A 73 10.43 5.01 -14.03
N ASN A 74 10.49 4.24 -15.13
CA ASN A 74 9.71 4.44 -16.34
C ASN A 74 8.87 3.21 -16.68
N THR A 75 8.21 2.58 -15.69
CA THR A 75 7.39 1.37 -15.88
C THR A 75 6.42 1.49 -17.06
N TYR A 76 5.74 2.64 -17.15
CA TYR A 76 4.80 2.99 -18.22
C TYR A 76 5.41 2.90 -19.64
N LYS A 77 6.73 3.13 -19.78
CA LYS A 77 7.44 3.17 -21.06
C LYS A 77 7.78 1.77 -21.60
N HIS A 78 7.98 0.82 -20.69
CA HIS A 78 8.46 -0.52 -21.02
C HIS A 78 7.35 -1.56 -20.97
N ILE A 79 6.48 -1.45 -19.97
CA ILE A 79 5.41 -2.42 -19.72
C ILE A 79 4.04 -1.79 -19.44
N GLY A 80 3.87 -0.50 -19.73
CA GLY A 80 2.61 0.24 -19.59
C GLY A 80 1.54 -0.13 -20.62
N PRO A 81 0.30 0.36 -20.45
CA PRO A 81 -0.80 0.05 -21.35
C PRO A 81 -0.66 0.68 -22.74
N GLU A 82 0.18 1.72 -22.88
CA GLU A 82 0.35 2.50 -24.10
C GLU A 82 1.56 2.06 -24.94
N VAL A 83 2.36 1.09 -24.47
CA VAL A 83 3.53 0.62 -25.23
C VAL A 83 3.12 -0.04 -26.54
N LYS A 84 3.98 0.09 -27.56
CA LYS A 84 3.70 -0.37 -28.93
C LYS A 84 3.47 -1.89 -29.00
N ASP A 85 4.30 -2.67 -28.32
CA ASP A 85 4.13 -4.12 -28.25
C ASP A 85 3.04 -4.49 -27.24
N LYS A 86 1.92 -5.00 -27.75
CA LYS A 86 0.78 -5.42 -26.92
C LYS A 86 1.14 -6.56 -25.95
N ASN A 87 2.13 -7.39 -26.26
CA ASN A 87 2.56 -8.47 -25.39
C ASN A 87 3.31 -7.95 -24.15
N MET A 88 3.87 -6.75 -24.24
CA MET A 88 4.57 -6.10 -23.13
C MET A 88 3.64 -5.28 -22.23
N ARG A 89 2.34 -5.15 -22.56
CA ARG A 89 1.36 -4.44 -21.73
C ARG A 89 1.01 -5.27 -20.50
N TYR A 90 1.86 -5.22 -19.47
CA TYR A 90 1.65 -5.89 -18.19
C TYR A 90 0.97 -4.97 -17.18
N ALA A 91 1.36 -3.69 -17.11
CA ALA A 91 0.66 -2.70 -16.32
C ALA A 91 -0.63 -2.24 -17.03
N GLY A 92 -1.70 -2.05 -16.26
CA GLY A 92 -2.99 -1.58 -16.74
C GLY A 92 -3.23 -0.08 -16.51
N ASN A 93 -2.26 0.62 -15.91
CA ASN A 93 -2.24 2.07 -15.77
C ASN A 93 -0.86 2.64 -16.14
N ASN A 94 -0.76 3.97 -16.24
CA ASN A 94 0.45 4.69 -16.63
C ASN A 94 1.27 5.22 -15.43
N LEU A 95 1.09 4.65 -14.24
CA LEU A 95 1.98 4.89 -13.10
C LEU A 95 3.38 4.30 -13.37
N SER A 96 4.32 4.59 -12.47
CA SER A 96 5.55 3.82 -12.34
C SER A 96 5.78 3.38 -10.90
N CYS A 97 6.65 2.39 -10.69
CA CYS A 97 7.02 1.97 -9.34
C CYS A 97 7.49 3.17 -8.51
N GLN A 98 8.24 4.10 -9.11
CA GLN A 98 8.72 5.29 -8.44
C GLN A 98 7.63 6.30 -8.05
N SER A 99 6.41 6.20 -8.60
CA SER A 99 5.28 7.03 -8.16
C SER A 99 4.95 6.82 -6.67
N CYS A 100 5.35 5.68 -6.08
CA CYS A 100 5.25 5.42 -4.65
C CYS A 100 6.60 5.09 -4.00
N HIS A 101 7.52 4.48 -4.74
CA HIS A 101 8.87 4.13 -4.28
C HIS A 101 9.85 5.24 -4.69
N LEU A 102 9.85 6.35 -3.95
CA LEU A 102 10.47 7.60 -4.38
C LEU A 102 11.99 7.47 -4.58
N GLY A 103 12.53 8.25 -5.53
CA GLY A 103 13.96 8.21 -5.87
C GLY A 103 14.38 6.86 -6.45
N ALA A 104 13.58 6.28 -7.35
CA ALA A 104 13.78 4.92 -7.86
C ALA A 104 13.84 3.84 -6.76
N GLY A 105 13.12 4.04 -5.65
CA GLY A 105 13.11 3.14 -4.51
C GLY A 105 14.29 3.33 -3.56
N THR A 106 14.90 4.51 -3.53
CA THR A 106 16.04 4.82 -2.65
C THR A 106 15.74 5.86 -1.57
N LYS A 107 14.60 6.55 -1.60
CA LYS A 107 14.24 7.50 -0.53
C LYS A 107 13.75 6.74 0.73
N GLU A 108 14.38 7.02 1.87
CA GLU A 108 13.95 6.50 3.18
C GLU A 108 12.47 6.80 3.46
N TYR A 109 11.81 5.88 4.16
CA TYR A 109 10.41 5.99 4.58
C TYR A 109 9.39 6.16 3.43
N SER A 110 9.80 5.86 2.19
CA SER A 110 8.96 5.76 1.00
C SER A 110 8.86 4.32 0.47
N ALA A 111 8.96 3.35 1.38
CA ALA A 111 9.08 1.92 1.08
C ALA A 111 10.26 1.61 0.13
N PRO A 112 11.49 2.02 0.46
CA PRO A 112 12.65 1.81 -0.40
C PRO A 112 12.95 0.33 -0.63
N PHE A 113 13.69 0.05 -1.70
CA PHE A 113 14.19 -1.27 -2.07
C PHE A 113 15.56 -1.59 -1.44
N VAL A 114 16.25 -0.58 -0.92
CA VAL A 114 17.54 -0.75 -0.22
C VAL A 114 17.40 -1.77 0.91
N GLY A 115 18.19 -2.83 0.84
CA GLY A 115 18.24 -3.92 1.83
C GLY A 115 17.07 -4.91 1.78
N ILE A 116 16.05 -4.72 0.92
CA ILE A 116 14.86 -5.58 0.94
C ILE A 116 15.12 -6.98 0.39
N TYR A 117 16.17 -7.18 -0.42
CA TYR A 117 16.46 -8.48 -1.03
C TYR A 117 16.68 -9.57 0.04
N GLY A 118 17.41 -9.24 1.11
CA GLY A 118 17.69 -10.15 2.23
C GLY A 118 16.49 -10.45 3.14
N ASN A 119 15.33 -9.83 2.88
CA ASN A 119 14.07 -10.07 3.61
C ASN A 119 13.15 -11.05 2.88
N PHE A 120 13.56 -11.62 1.74
CA PHE A 120 12.78 -12.62 1.00
C PHE A 120 13.48 -14.00 1.00
N PRO A 121 12.70 -15.10 1.02
CA PRO A 121 11.23 -15.15 1.07
C PRO A 121 10.65 -14.70 2.43
N GLN A 122 9.38 -14.26 2.44
CA GLN A 122 8.70 -13.82 3.68
C GLN A 122 7.23 -14.23 3.73
N TYR A 123 6.66 -14.21 4.94
CA TYR A 123 5.23 -14.42 5.14
C TYR A 123 4.43 -13.20 4.68
N ARG A 124 3.46 -13.45 3.81
CA ARG A 124 2.60 -12.44 3.20
C ARG A 124 1.17 -12.58 3.73
N PRO A 125 0.72 -11.74 4.69
CA PRO A 125 -0.57 -11.91 5.35
C PRO A 125 -1.77 -11.76 4.40
N ARG A 126 -1.60 -11.04 3.29
CA ARG A 126 -2.67 -10.83 2.31
C ARG A 126 -3.00 -12.11 1.54
N GLU A 127 -2.00 -12.92 1.23
CA GLU A 127 -2.17 -14.20 0.53
C GLU A 127 -2.10 -15.40 1.47
N ASN A 128 -1.68 -15.19 2.73
CA ASN A 128 -1.44 -16.21 3.75
C ASN A 128 -0.47 -17.32 3.33
N VAL A 129 0.62 -16.92 2.66
CA VAL A 129 1.68 -17.83 2.18
C VAL A 129 3.06 -17.25 2.42
N ILE A 130 4.10 -18.09 2.37
CA ILE A 130 5.48 -17.63 2.19
C ILE A 130 5.70 -17.38 0.70
N GLY A 131 6.12 -16.17 0.33
CA GLY A 131 6.32 -15.77 -1.07
C GLY A 131 7.72 -15.22 -1.36
N SER A 132 8.12 -15.29 -2.63
CA SER A 132 9.38 -14.73 -3.13
C SER A 132 9.32 -13.21 -3.34
N LEU A 133 10.47 -12.61 -3.72
CA LEU A 133 10.53 -11.22 -4.17
C LEU A 133 9.72 -11.01 -5.46
N SER A 134 9.82 -11.93 -6.42
CA SER A 134 9.00 -11.93 -7.64
C SER A 134 7.50 -11.98 -7.34
N ASP A 135 7.07 -12.79 -6.38
CA ASP A 135 5.66 -12.83 -5.96
C ASP A 135 5.21 -11.48 -5.36
N ARG A 136 6.11 -10.79 -4.65
CA ARG A 136 5.83 -9.44 -4.11
C ARG A 136 5.72 -8.41 -5.22
N ILE A 137 6.60 -8.46 -6.23
CA ILE A 137 6.58 -7.58 -7.40
C ILE A 137 5.28 -7.80 -8.17
N ASN A 138 4.92 -9.06 -8.45
CA ASN A 138 3.65 -9.39 -9.10
C ASN A 138 2.43 -8.93 -8.29
N GLY A 139 2.50 -9.02 -6.96
CA GLY A 139 1.48 -8.42 -6.09
C GLY A 139 1.36 -6.91 -6.25
N CYS A 140 2.44 -6.16 -6.54
CA CYS A 140 2.35 -4.74 -6.91
C CYS A 140 1.74 -4.57 -8.30
N MET A 141 2.11 -5.39 -9.27
CA MET A 141 1.63 -5.30 -10.65
C MET A 141 0.11 -5.47 -10.74
N GLU A 142 -0.45 -6.46 -10.04
CA GLU A 142 -1.91 -6.70 -10.01
C GLU A 142 -2.71 -5.63 -9.25
N ARG A 143 -2.03 -4.73 -8.53
CA ARG A 143 -2.66 -3.82 -7.57
C ARG A 143 -2.34 -2.37 -7.88
N SER A 144 -1.12 -1.96 -7.56
CA SER A 144 -0.63 -0.60 -7.80
C SER A 144 -0.61 -0.28 -9.29
N MET A 145 -0.19 -1.23 -10.12
CA MET A 145 -0.14 -1.04 -11.57
C MET A 145 -1.42 -1.45 -12.30
N ASN A 146 -2.46 -1.87 -11.55
CA ASN A 146 -3.75 -2.34 -12.07
C ASN A 146 -3.63 -3.31 -13.25
N GLY A 147 -2.61 -4.17 -13.23
CA GLY A 147 -2.18 -4.97 -14.37
C GLY A 147 -2.31 -6.46 -14.11
N LYS A 148 -1.46 -7.22 -14.82
CA LYS A 148 -1.32 -8.67 -14.70
C LYS A 148 0.10 -9.02 -14.25
N PRO A 149 0.32 -10.20 -13.64
CA PRO A 149 1.65 -10.64 -13.26
C PRO A 149 2.57 -10.77 -14.49
N LEU A 150 3.85 -10.49 -14.31
CA LEU A 150 4.90 -10.88 -15.25
C LEU A 150 5.27 -12.34 -15.01
N PRO A 151 5.69 -13.09 -16.05
CA PRO A 151 6.31 -14.38 -15.84
C PRO A 151 7.54 -14.26 -14.93
N ASN A 152 7.66 -15.09 -13.90
CA ASN A 152 8.80 -15.02 -12.98
C ASN A 152 10.15 -15.23 -13.69
N SER A 153 10.16 -15.93 -14.83
CA SER A 153 11.35 -16.15 -15.65
C SER A 153 11.65 -15.05 -16.67
N SER A 154 10.79 -14.03 -16.79
CA SER A 154 10.92 -12.96 -17.78
C SER A 154 12.18 -12.12 -17.55
N LYS A 155 12.63 -11.45 -18.62
CA LYS A 155 13.77 -10.52 -18.53
C LYS A 155 13.47 -9.37 -17.58
N GLU A 156 12.24 -8.85 -17.62
CA GLU A 156 11.78 -7.72 -16.81
C GLU A 156 11.75 -8.05 -15.33
N MET A 157 11.26 -9.24 -14.95
CA MET A 157 11.27 -9.68 -13.56
C MET A 157 12.70 -9.82 -13.04
N LYS A 158 13.56 -10.53 -13.79
CA LYS A 158 14.98 -10.68 -13.46
C LYS A 158 15.70 -9.33 -13.36
N ALA A 159 15.34 -8.36 -14.19
CA ALA A 159 15.90 -7.02 -14.17
C ALA A 159 15.52 -6.26 -12.89
N MET A 160 14.23 -6.27 -12.53
CA MET A 160 13.78 -5.67 -11.27
C MET A 160 14.43 -6.34 -10.06
N GLU A 161 14.51 -7.67 -10.02
CA GLU A 161 15.20 -8.40 -8.95
C GLU A 161 16.70 -8.06 -8.89
N ALA A 162 17.39 -7.95 -10.04
CA ALA A 162 18.80 -7.58 -10.11
C ALA A 162 19.05 -6.16 -9.59
N TYR A 163 18.18 -5.20 -9.92
CA TYR A 163 18.28 -3.83 -9.40
C TYR A 163 18.07 -3.79 -7.88
N ILE A 164 17.06 -4.50 -7.37
CA ILE A 164 16.80 -4.60 -5.93
C ILE A 164 17.95 -5.30 -5.20
N TYR A 165 18.52 -6.34 -5.81
CA TYR A 165 19.71 -7.03 -5.32
C TYR A 165 20.90 -6.07 -5.21
N TRP A 166 21.18 -5.31 -6.27
CA TRP A 166 22.27 -4.31 -6.27
C TRP A 166 22.06 -3.25 -5.19
N LEU A 167 20.84 -2.71 -5.03
CA LEU A 167 20.50 -1.79 -3.95
C LEU A 167 20.65 -2.39 -2.54
N SER A 168 20.65 -3.72 -2.42
CA SER A 168 20.75 -4.43 -1.15
C SER A 168 22.17 -4.93 -0.82
N GLN A 169 23.17 -4.58 -1.65
CA GLN A 169 24.54 -5.01 -1.41
C GLN A 169 25.06 -4.57 -0.03
N GLY A 170 25.78 -5.46 0.65
CA GLY A 170 26.33 -5.20 1.98
C GLY A 170 25.31 -5.29 3.13
N VAL A 171 24.01 -5.53 2.85
CA VAL A 171 22.99 -5.77 3.87
C VAL A 171 22.89 -7.28 4.14
N PRO A 172 23.29 -7.78 5.33
CA PRO A 172 23.18 -9.18 5.68
C PRO A 172 21.71 -9.64 5.78
N VAL A 173 21.47 -10.92 5.51
CA VAL A 173 20.16 -11.54 5.68
C VAL A 173 19.68 -11.35 7.13
N GLY A 174 18.40 -10.99 7.30
CA GLY A 174 17.80 -10.77 8.62
C GLY A 174 18.21 -9.46 9.32
N ALA A 175 19.11 -8.66 8.73
CA ALA A 175 19.45 -7.35 9.25
C ALA A 175 18.31 -6.35 9.05
N LYS A 176 18.18 -5.40 9.98
CA LYS A 176 17.24 -4.27 9.87
C LYS A 176 18.00 -3.02 9.51
N VAL A 177 17.72 -2.46 8.35
CA VAL A 177 18.24 -1.16 7.92
C VAL A 177 17.28 -0.08 8.40
N GLN A 178 17.80 1.02 8.94
CA GLN A 178 16.97 2.19 9.27
C GLN A 178 16.35 2.77 7.99
N GLY A 179 15.17 3.40 8.07
CA GLY A 179 14.56 4.03 6.88
C GLY A 179 13.81 3.08 5.95
N ILE A 180 13.80 1.77 6.20
CA ILE A 180 13.03 0.81 5.40
C ILE A 180 11.52 0.90 5.66
N GLY A 181 10.72 0.55 4.65
CA GLY A 181 9.26 0.61 4.73
C GLY A 181 8.73 2.04 4.72
N LEU A 182 7.56 2.25 5.32
CA LEU A 182 7.00 3.57 5.58
C LEU A 182 7.22 3.93 7.05
N ALA A 183 7.40 5.22 7.35
CA ALA A 183 7.41 5.68 8.73
C ALA A 183 6.00 5.52 9.32
N GLU A 184 5.84 4.60 10.27
CA GLU A 184 4.56 4.37 10.93
C GLU A 184 4.21 5.59 11.80
N VAL A 185 3.11 6.27 11.48
CA VAL A 185 2.63 7.37 12.33
C VAL A 185 2.16 6.84 13.68
N ASN A 186 2.29 7.63 14.75
CA ASN A 186 1.80 7.23 16.07
C ASN A 186 0.30 6.94 16.01
N ARG A 187 -0.07 5.69 16.31
CA ARG A 187 -1.46 5.21 16.20
C ARG A 187 -2.35 5.62 17.37
N LYS A 188 -1.85 6.30 18.41
CA LYS A 188 -2.63 6.67 19.60
C LYS A 188 -3.87 7.51 19.25
N MET A 189 -3.72 8.50 18.37
CA MET A 189 -4.83 9.38 17.97
C MET A 189 -5.94 8.58 17.26
N ILE A 190 -5.57 7.76 16.28
CA ILE A 190 -6.55 6.98 15.50
C ILE A 190 -7.24 5.87 16.30
N GLN A 191 -6.77 5.54 17.50
CA GLN A 191 -7.44 4.53 18.35
C GLN A 191 -8.83 4.99 18.80
N THR A 192 -9.03 6.29 18.97
CA THR A 192 -10.27 6.90 19.44
C THR A 192 -10.85 7.93 18.47
N THR A 193 -10.06 8.38 17.49
CA THR A 193 -10.48 9.43 16.55
C THR A 193 -10.85 8.86 15.18
N LYS A 194 -12.01 9.28 14.68
CA LYS A 194 -12.47 9.05 13.29
C LYS A 194 -11.91 10.14 12.39
N ALA A 195 -11.51 9.79 11.17
CA ALA A 195 -11.11 10.77 10.16
C ALA A 195 -12.31 11.60 9.70
N ASP A 196 -12.04 12.86 9.35
CA ASP A 196 -12.99 13.81 8.80
C ASP A 196 -12.64 14.12 7.34
N PRO A 197 -13.41 13.62 6.35
CA PRO A 197 -13.14 13.86 4.94
C PRO A 197 -13.32 15.32 4.52
N VAL A 198 -14.11 16.12 5.25
CA VAL A 198 -14.28 17.55 4.96
C VAL A 198 -12.99 18.29 5.30
N LYS A 199 -12.40 18.01 6.47
CA LYS A 199 -11.05 18.49 6.79
C LYS A 199 -10.02 17.95 5.81
N GLY A 200 -10.15 16.68 5.41
CA GLY A 200 -9.27 16.06 4.43
C GLY A 200 -9.29 16.77 3.07
N LYS A 201 -10.46 17.19 2.61
CA LYS A 201 -10.60 18.03 1.42
C LYS A 201 -9.90 19.38 1.59
N ALA A 202 -10.09 20.04 2.73
CA ALA A 202 -9.41 21.32 2.98
C ALA A 202 -7.87 21.17 2.91
N VAL A 203 -7.32 20.10 3.49
CA VAL A 203 -5.89 19.77 3.37
C VAL A 203 -5.52 19.52 1.92
N TYR A 204 -6.33 18.75 1.17
CA TYR A 204 -6.10 18.45 -0.24
C TYR A 204 -6.03 19.72 -1.10
N ASP A 205 -7.01 20.62 -0.95
CA ASP A 205 -7.11 21.86 -1.72
C ASP A 205 -5.88 22.76 -1.49
N VAL A 206 -5.39 22.84 -0.26
CA VAL A 206 -4.24 23.69 0.10
C VAL A 206 -2.89 23.07 -0.29
N HIS A 207 -2.74 21.75 -0.11
CA HIS A 207 -1.43 21.10 -0.13
C HIS A 207 -1.19 20.12 -1.29
N CYS A 208 -2.23 19.70 -2.01
CA CYS A 208 -2.16 18.60 -2.96
C CYS A 208 -2.65 18.97 -4.37
N ALA A 209 -3.74 19.72 -4.47
CA ALA A 209 -4.45 19.97 -5.72
C ALA A 209 -3.59 20.65 -6.80
N SER A 210 -2.64 21.51 -6.42
CA SER A 210 -1.75 22.21 -7.37
C SER A 210 -0.85 21.26 -8.17
N CYS A 211 -0.55 20.09 -7.64
CA CYS A 211 0.24 19.06 -8.34
C CYS A 211 -0.64 17.91 -8.85
N HIS A 212 -1.57 17.43 -8.03
CA HIS A 212 -2.38 16.25 -8.35
C HIS A 212 -3.70 16.56 -9.06
N GLY A 213 -3.99 17.83 -9.35
CA GLY A 213 -5.23 18.28 -9.96
C GLY A 213 -6.37 18.41 -8.95
N GLU A 214 -7.37 19.25 -9.25
CA GLU A 214 -8.53 19.45 -8.38
C GLU A 214 -9.36 18.17 -8.25
N ASN A 215 -9.33 17.31 -9.27
CA ASN A 215 -10.03 16.03 -9.33
C ASN A 215 -9.07 14.84 -9.26
N GLY A 216 -7.86 15.02 -8.70
CA GLY A 216 -6.89 13.94 -8.48
C GLY A 216 -6.38 13.28 -9.77
N GLU A 217 -6.57 13.93 -10.91
CA GLU A 217 -6.24 13.44 -12.26
C GLU A 217 -4.73 13.42 -12.56
N GLY A 218 -3.93 14.10 -11.74
CA GLY A 218 -2.50 14.29 -11.95
C GLY A 218 -2.18 15.15 -13.17
N ILE A 219 -0.90 15.23 -13.52
CA ILE A 219 -0.42 15.90 -14.74
C ILE A 219 0.23 14.86 -15.63
N LYS A 220 -0.47 14.45 -16.68
CA LYS A 220 0.04 13.48 -17.67
C LYS A 220 1.07 14.16 -18.57
N ASN A 221 2.18 13.48 -18.85
CA ASN A 221 3.15 13.96 -19.83
C ASN A 221 2.59 13.81 -21.25
N GLU A 222 2.93 14.75 -22.14
CA GLU A 222 2.53 14.68 -23.55
C GLU A 222 3.11 13.44 -24.24
N GLY A 223 2.38 12.88 -25.22
CA GLY A 223 2.80 11.71 -26.00
C GLY A 223 2.35 10.37 -25.41
N LEU A 224 2.68 9.29 -26.12
CA LEU A 224 2.30 7.91 -25.74
C LEU A 224 3.37 7.29 -24.85
N ALA A 225 2.93 6.56 -23.83
CA ALA A 225 3.82 5.85 -22.91
C ALA A 225 4.88 6.77 -22.28
N ASN A 226 4.46 7.99 -21.93
CA ASN A 226 5.29 9.00 -21.26
C ASN A 226 4.88 9.24 -19.79
N GLY A 227 3.87 8.51 -19.29
CA GLY A 227 3.51 8.50 -17.88
C GLY A 227 3.02 9.86 -17.39
N TYR A 228 3.34 10.17 -16.13
CA TYR A 228 2.86 11.35 -15.42
C TYR A 228 4.03 12.13 -14.80
N LEU A 229 3.95 13.46 -14.86
CA LEU A 229 4.77 14.36 -14.04
C LEU A 229 4.34 14.27 -12.58
N TYR A 230 3.03 14.38 -12.34
CA TYR A 230 2.41 14.11 -11.04
C TYR A 230 1.36 13.02 -11.20
N PRO A 231 1.44 11.91 -10.45
CA PRO A 231 0.58 10.76 -10.68
C PRO A 231 -0.88 11.05 -10.29
N PRO A 232 -1.85 10.40 -10.96
CA PRO A 232 -3.25 10.45 -10.57
C PRO A 232 -3.45 9.74 -9.22
N LEU A 233 -4.16 10.38 -8.31
CA LEU A 233 -4.45 9.84 -6.99
C LEU A 233 -5.72 8.97 -6.98
N TRP A 234 -6.63 9.20 -7.91
CA TRP A 234 -7.79 8.36 -8.22
C TRP A 234 -8.13 8.44 -9.71
N GLY A 235 -9.25 7.86 -10.12
CA GLY A 235 -9.63 7.70 -11.53
C GLY A 235 -9.07 6.41 -12.14
N LYS A 236 -9.44 6.18 -13.42
CA LYS A 236 -9.15 4.93 -14.16
C LYS A 236 -7.66 4.62 -14.32
N ASP A 237 -6.81 5.64 -14.29
CA ASP A 237 -5.35 5.52 -14.52
C ASP A 237 -4.54 5.54 -13.20
N SER A 238 -5.22 5.43 -12.05
CA SER A 238 -4.58 5.32 -10.74
C SER A 238 -4.47 3.85 -10.29
N TYR A 239 -3.98 3.63 -9.07
CA TYR A 239 -3.93 2.32 -8.43
C TYR A 239 -5.34 1.80 -8.09
N ASN A 240 -5.52 0.49 -8.12
CA ASN A 240 -6.82 -0.14 -7.86
C ASN A 240 -7.11 -0.29 -6.36
N LYS A 241 -8.36 -0.64 -6.01
CA LYS A 241 -8.80 -0.80 -4.60
C LYS A 241 -8.15 -1.99 -3.86
N GLY A 242 -7.32 -2.79 -4.53
CA GLY A 242 -6.50 -3.83 -3.90
C GLY A 242 -5.11 -3.35 -3.48
N ALA A 243 -4.69 -2.14 -3.88
CA ALA A 243 -3.37 -1.59 -3.59
C ALA A 243 -3.17 -1.25 -2.11
N GLY A 244 -1.92 -1.27 -1.65
CA GLY A 244 -1.57 -0.83 -0.30
C GLY A 244 -1.93 0.64 -0.06
N MET A 245 -1.82 1.49 -1.08
CA MET A 245 -2.13 2.92 -1.02
C MET A 245 -3.63 3.21 -0.89
N TYR A 246 -4.50 2.26 -1.24
CA TYR A 246 -5.94 2.38 -0.98
C TYR A 246 -6.31 2.12 0.49
N ARG A 247 -5.36 1.68 1.32
CA ARG A 247 -5.59 1.50 2.75
C ARG A 247 -5.20 2.77 3.51
N THR A 248 -6.14 3.33 4.27
CA THR A 248 -6.01 4.61 4.96
C THR A 248 -4.72 4.74 5.77
N LEU A 249 -4.35 3.75 6.58
CA LEU A 249 -3.19 3.87 7.47
C LEU A 249 -1.88 3.84 6.70
N LYS A 250 -1.83 3.14 5.56
CA LYS A 250 -0.65 3.15 4.68
C LYS A 250 -0.54 4.42 3.85
N ALA A 251 -1.66 4.94 3.36
CA ALA A 251 -1.68 6.26 2.74
C ALA A 251 -1.24 7.34 3.73
N MET A 252 -1.76 7.33 4.95
CA MET A 252 -1.36 8.24 6.03
C MET A 252 0.15 8.18 6.31
N ASP A 253 0.73 6.97 6.45
CA ASP A 253 2.18 6.80 6.65
C ASP A 253 3.00 7.41 5.51
N PHE A 254 2.60 7.13 4.27
CA PHE A 254 3.29 7.63 3.09
C PHE A 254 3.19 9.16 3.02
N ILE A 255 1.99 9.70 3.16
CA ILE A 255 1.69 11.13 3.06
C ILE A 255 2.46 11.90 4.14
N LYS A 256 2.38 11.48 5.41
CA LYS A 256 3.06 12.16 6.52
C LYS A 256 4.56 12.32 6.31
N ALA A 257 5.21 11.30 5.77
CA ALA A 257 6.67 11.27 5.62
C ALA A 257 7.17 11.82 4.28
N ASN A 258 6.30 11.94 3.27
CA ASN A 258 6.74 12.20 1.89
C ASN A 258 5.97 13.30 1.16
N MET A 259 4.83 13.74 1.69
CA MET A 259 3.96 14.72 1.05
C MET A 259 3.59 15.88 2.00
N PRO A 260 3.42 17.10 1.47
CA PRO A 260 3.74 17.54 0.11
C PRO A 260 5.21 17.38 -0.28
N LEU A 261 5.52 17.48 -1.58
CA LEU A 261 6.90 17.31 -2.06
C LEU A 261 7.83 18.28 -1.32
N GLY A 262 8.90 17.75 -0.73
CA GLY A 262 9.79 18.47 0.20
C GLY A 262 9.68 17.96 1.64
N ALA A 263 8.58 17.30 2.01
CA ALA A 263 8.45 16.64 3.31
C ALA A 263 9.42 15.45 3.43
N THR A 264 9.91 15.28 4.66
CA THR A 264 10.67 14.10 5.09
C THR A 264 10.07 13.55 6.39
N HIS A 265 10.48 12.34 6.78
CA HIS A 265 10.06 11.78 8.08
C HIS A 265 10.47 12.68 9.26
N GLN A 266 11.66 13.29 9.20
CA GLN A 266 12.20 14.16 10.25
C GLN A 266 11.57 15.55 10.24
N ASN A 267 11.22 16.05 9.06
CA ASN A 267 10.59 17.35 8.87
C ASN A 267 9.27 17.18 8.12
N PRO A 268 8.24 16.60 8.77
CA PRO A 268 6.93 16.46 8.15
C PRO A 268 6.26 17.83 8.04
N ILE A 269 5.57 18.06 6.93
CA ILE A 269 4.83 19.32 6.70
C ILE A 269 3.44 19.23 7.34
N LEU A 270 2.73 18.12 7.11
CA LEU A 270 1.39 17.90 7.65
C LEU A 270 1.47 17.38 9.09
N THR A 271 0.49 17.73 9.90
CA THR A 271 0.22 17.09 11.19
C THR A 271 -0.30 15.65 11.00
N ASP A 272 -0.36 14.86 12.08
CA ASP A 272 -0.89 13.50 12.01
C ASP A 272 -2.38 13.49 11.66
N GLU A 273 -3.15 14.46 12.17
CA GLU A 273 -4.58 14.60 11.87
C GLU A 273 -4.81 14.96 10.41
N GLU A 274 -4.05 15.92 9.87
CA GLU A 274 -4.15 16.32 8.47
C GLU A 274 -3.80 15.17 7.52
N ALA A 275 -2.69 14.46 7.79
CA ALA A 275 -2.28 13.30 7.01
C ALA A 275 -3.34 12.17 7.05
N TYR A 276 -4.01 11.98 8.19
CA TYR A 276 -5.07 11.00 8.33
C TYR A 276 -6.32 11.38 7.54
N ASN A 277 -6.78 12.63 7.69
CA ASN A 277 -7.97 13.13 7.04
C ASN A 277 -7.81 13.17 5.52
N VAL A 278 -6.67 13.63 5.00
CA VAL A 278 -6.42 13.67 3.55
C VAL A 278 -6.22 12.28 2.95
N ALA A 279 -5.64 11.33 3.69
CA ALA A 279 -5.54 9.94 3.27
C ALA A 279 -6.92 9.29 3.09
N VAL A 280 -7.87 9.61 3.97
CA VAL A 280 -9.26 9.18 3.83
C VAL A 280 -9.95 9.88 2.67
N TYR A 281 -9.81 11.21 2.56
CA TYR A 281 -10.39 11.97 1.45
C TYR A 281 -9.95 11.39 0.10
N MET A 282 -8.66 11.14 -0.09
CA MET A 282 -8.11 10.51 -1.29
C MET A 282 -8.75 9.15 -1.64
N ASN A 283 -9.13 8.36 -0.62
CA ASN A 283 -9.64 6.99 -0.76
C ASN A 283 -11.15 6.85 -0.54
N LEU A 284 -11.89 7.96 -0.63
CA LEU A 284 -13.34 7.97 -0.67
C LEU A 284 -13.90 7.11 -1.83
N ASN A 285 -15.13 6.61 -1.68
CA ASN A 285 -15.72 5.74 -2.72
C ASN A 285 -16.16 6.56 -3.95
N GLU A 286 -16.51 7.81 -3.71
CA GLU A 286 -16.85 8.84 -4.69
C GLU A 286 -15.66 9.17 -5.60
N HIS A 287 -14.43 8.98 -5.10
CA HIS A 287 -13.21 9.00 -5.89
C HIS A 287 -13.01 7.65 -6.57
N GLU A 288 -13.77 7.43 -7.64
CA GLU A 288 -13.77 6.17 -8.37
C GLU A 288 -12.36 5.75 -8.81
N ARG A 289 -12.09 4.45 -8.73
CA ARG A 289 -10.84 3.83 -9.17
C ARG A 289 -11.08 2.35 -9.49
N PRO A 290 -10.19 1.69 -10.26
CA PRO A 290 -10.41 0.32 -10.67
C PRO A 290 -10.58 -0.65 -9.48
N GLU A 291 -11.39 -1.68 -9.67
CA GLU A 291 -11.50 -2.80 -8.74
C GLU A 291 -10.40 -3.83 -9.02
N LYS A 292 -9.86 -4.42 -7.95
CA LYS A 292 -8.98 -5.58 -8.10
C LYS A 292 -9.82 -6.85 -8.26
N ALA A 293 -9.51 -7.65 -9.28
CA ALA A 293 -10.08 -8.98 -9.42
C ALA A 293 -9.81 -9.86 -8.17
N ASN A 294 -10.84 -10.60 -7.75
CA ASN A 294 -10.82 -11.51 -6.60
C ASN A 294 -10.33 -10.88 -5.28
N ARG A 295 -10.60 -9.59 -5.06
CA ARG A 295 -10.15 -8.85 -3.85
C ARG A 295 -10.73 -9.42 -2.55
N GLU A 296 -11.89 -10.05 -2.60
CA GLU A 296 -12.51 -10.74 -1.47
C GLU A 296 -11.70 -11.93 -0.94
N LYS A 297 -10.72 -12.43 -1.71
CA LYS A 297 -9.79 -13.47 -1.26
C LYS A 297 -8.57 -12.92 -0.51
N ASP A 298 -8.40 -11.60 -0.47
CA ASP A 298 -7.33 -10.97 0.30
C ASP A 298 -7.57 -11.13 1.80
N PHE A 299 -6.50 -11.46 2.54
CA PHE A 299 -6.50 -11.70 3.98
C PHE A 299 -7.46 -12.83 4.39
N PRO A 300 -7.22 -14.07 3.93
CA PRO A 300 -8.07 -15.21 4.27
C PRO A 300 -8.03 -15.55 5.78
N ASP A 301 -6.97 -15.16 6.48
CA ASP A 301 -6.89 -15.23 7.94
C ASP A 301 -7.26 -13.86 8.56
N ALA A 302 -8.41 -13.83 9.24
CA ALA A 302 -8.94 -12.63 9.88
C ALA A 302 -8.02 -12.07 10.98
N ALA A 303 -7.21 -12.91 11.64
CA ALA A 303 -6.30 -12.46 12.70
C ALA A 303 -5.18 -11.55 12.17
N VAL A 304 -4.83 -11.69 10.89
CA VAL A 304 -3.80 -10.87 10.23
C VAL A 304 -4.39 -9.94 9.16
N LYS A 305 -5.73 -9.88 9.04
CA LYS A 305 -6.42 -8.90 8.18
C LYS A 305 -6.07 -7.50 8.67
N ALA A 306 -5.47 -6.71 7.78
CA ALA A 306 -5.10 -5.34 8.11
C ALA A 306 -6.33 -4.55 8.60
N PRO A 307 -6.19 -3.74 9.66
CA PRO A 307 -7.33 -3.07 10.29
C PRO A 307 -8.07 -2.15 9.31
N ASP A 308 -7.32 -1.58 8.37
CA ASP A 308 -7.76 -0.68 7.31
C ASP A 308 -8.02 -1.35 5.95
N ALA A 309 -8.06 -2.69 5.91
CA ALA A 309 -8.56 -3.42 4.75
C ALA A 309 -10.10 -3.36 4.73
N TYR A 310 -10.63 -2.46 3.91
CA TYR A 310 -12.05 -2.23 3.68
C TYR A 310 -12.48 -2.84 2.35
N ILE A 311 -13.70 -3.38 2.26
CA ILE A 311 -14.43 -3.70 1.02
C ILE A 311 -15.85 -3.15 1.15
N GLN A 312 -16.25 -2.25 0.24
CA GLN A 312 -17.57 -1.63 0.25
C GLN A 312 -18.69 -2.69 0.23
N GLY A 313 -19.68 -2.51 1.11
CA GLY A 313 -20.80 -3.44 1.27
C GLY A 313 -20.49 -4.74 2.02
N LYS A 314 -19.22 -5.01 2.36
CA LYS A 314 -18.81 -6.20 3.15
C LYS A 314 -18.21 -5.85 4.50
N ASP A 315 -17.44 -4.77 4.56
CA ASP A 315 -16.78 -4.30 5.77
C ASP A 315 -17.46 -3.05 6.33
N SER A 316 -17.39 -2.85 7.65
CA SER A 316 -17.77 -1.58 8.28
C SER A 316 -16.94 -0.44 7.72
N ASP A 317 -17.58 0.70 7.49
CA ASP A 317 -16.94 1.95 7.09
C ASP A 317 -15.89 2.43 8.11
N ASP A 318 -15.97 2.00 9.37
CA ASP A 318 -14.95 2.27 10.37
C ASP A 318 -13.58 1.67 10.01
N ARG A 319 -13.51 0.65 9.14
CA ARG A 319 -12.21 0.19 8.60
C ARG A 319 -11.58 1.20 7.64
N ARG A 320 -12.36 2.14 7.11
CA ARG A 320 -11.84 3.23 6.27
C ARG A 320 -11.57 4.48 7.11
N PHE A 321 -12.50 4.82 8.00
CA PHE A 321 -12.50 6.09 8.74
C PHE A 321 -11.98 6.00 10.18
N GLY A 322 -11.81 4.81 10.74
CA GLY A 322 -11.62 4.63 12.18
C GLY A 322 -12.89 4.94 12.99
N PRO A 323 -12.78 4.98 14.34
CA PRO A 323 -11.57 4.76 15.11
C PRO A 323 -11.08 3.31 15.03
N PHE A 324 -9.76 3.13 15.01
CA PHE A 324 -9.12 1.83 14.77
C PHE A 324 -8.88 1.00 16.04
N GLY A 325 -9.16 1.53 17.23
CA GLY A 325 -8.98 0.82 18.50
C GLY A 325 -9.80 -0.47 18.60
N GLN A 326 -10.94 -0.55 17.91
CA GLN A 326 -11.77 -1.76 17.85
C GLN A 326 -11.17 -2.87 16.97
N PHE A 327 -10.30 -2.52 16.01
CA PHE A 327 -9.73 -3.47 15.04
C PHE A 327 -8.32 -3.92 15.37
N ILE A 328 -7.64 -3.29 16.31
CA ILE A 328 -6.23 -3.55 16.63
C ILE A 328 -6.13 -4.15 18.03
N LYS A 329 -5.39 -5.25 18.18
CA LYS A 329 -5.04 -5.74 19.51
C LYS A 329 -4.10 -4.73 20.18
N THR A 330 -4.55 -4.12 21.27
CA THR A 330 -3.69 -3.35 22.15
C THR A 330 -2.85 -4.33 22.96
N ASN A 331 -1.53 -4.13 23.01
CA ASN A 331 -0.72 -4.83 23.99
C ASN A 331 -1.18 -4.36 25.37
N LYS A 332 -1.78 -5.27 26.16
CA LYS A 332 -1.91 -5.08 27.60
C LYS A 332 -0.54 -5.19 28.25
#